data_AF-A0AAJ0DKE9-F1
#
_entry.id   AF-A0AAJ0DKE9-F1
#
_cell.length_a   1.000
_cell.length_b   1.000
_cell.length_c   1.000
_cell.angle_alpha   90.00
_cell.angle_beta   90.00
_cell.angle_gamma   90.00
#
_symmetry.space_group_name_H-M   'P 1'
#
loop_
_entity.id
_entity.type
_entity.pdbx_description
1 polymer ?
#
loop_
_entity_poly.entity_id
_entity_poly.type
_entity_poly.pdbx_seq_one_letter_code
_entity_poly.pdbx_strand_id
1 'polypeptide(L)'
;MGGTYPSGWEYNFGGVDPDSTAYVLDHWPKTVPTTYSGFELGRTIESGQELASHSPPDSPGLAAYQWYVGRGRTVEKSWDPVTALYGILGLDWFGRLGVKAPFAYANTFGYNIIMAANGSNAWINDTRVTNQHWLRLADGVKEESVACLLAQFYARDPVVTTCLMSRMEC
;
A
#
# COMPACT_ATOMS: atom_id res chain seq x y z
N MET A 1 5.69 1.80 -3.47
CA MET A 1 4.46 2.46 -3.95
C MET A 1 4.75 2.97 -5.35
N GLY A 2 3.96 2.61 -6.36
CA GLY A 2 4.06 3.29 -7.64
C GLY A 2 3.53 2.50 -8.84
N GLY A 3 3.17 3.25 -9.88
CA GLY A 3 2.56 2.74 -11.11
C GLY A 3 1.05 2.53 -10.98
N THR A 4 0.39 2.37 -12.12
CA THR A 4 -1.02 2.01 -12.22
C THR A 4 -1.14 0.69 -12.97
N TYR A 5 -1.85 -0.29 -12.41
CA TYR A 5 -1.93 -1.63 -12.99
C TYR A 5 -3.35 -1.99 -13.43
N PRO A 6 -3.50 -2.65 -14.60
CA PRO A 6 -2.42 -3.17 -15.46
C PRO A 6 -1.75 -2.11 -16.35
N SER A 7 -2.26 -0.87 -16.40
CA SER A 7 -1.62 0.23 -17.13
C SER A 7 -2.16 1.58 -16.69
N GLY A 8 -1.34 2.62 -16.74
CA GLY A 8 -1.80 3.99 -16.53
C GLY A 8 -0.65 4.92 -16.17
N TRP A 9 -0.99 6.00 -15.46
CA TRP A 9 -0.04 7.00 -14.96
C TRP A 9 -0.20 7.15 -13.45
N GLU A 10 0.90 7.38 -12.73
CA GLU A 10 0.93 7.53 -11.27
C GLU A 10 2.07 8.50 -10.89
N TYR A 11 1.91 9.22 -9.78
CA TYR A 11 2.77 10.35 -9.41
C TYR A 11 4.22 9.96 -9.08
N ASN A 12 4.47 8.88 -8.34
CA ASN A 12 5.83 8.43 -8.06
C ASN A 12 6.56 7.96 -9.32
N PHE A 13 5.82 7.48 -10.32
CA PHE A 13 6.37 7.08 -11.60
C PHE A 13 6.60 8.25 -12.57
N GLY A 14 5.71 9.23 -12.59
CA GLY A 14 5.67 10.24 -13.66
C GLY A 14 5.68 11.70 -13.23
N GLY A 15 5.58 11.98 -11.93
CA GLY A 15 5.33 13.32 -11.41
C GLY A 15 6.55 14.25 -11.43
N VAL A 16 7.68 13.79 -10.88
CA VAL A 16 8.88 14.62 -10.71
C VAL A 16 10.02 14.17 -11.61
N ASP A 17 10.31 12.87 -11.63
CA ASP A 17 11.46 12.30 -12.33
C ASP A 17 11.11 10.95 -12.98
N PRO A 18 10.41 10.97 -14.13
CA PRO A 18 10.08 9.75 -14.87
C PRO A 18 11.30 8.99 -15.38
N ASP A 19 12.40 9.70 -15.66
CA ASP A 19 13.63 9.09 -16.17
C ASP A 19 14.28 8.21 -15.12
N SER A 20 14.29 8.63 -13.85
CA SER A 20 14.74 7.77 -12.74
C SER A 20 13.89 6.50 -12.60
N THR A 21 12.57 6.59 -12.75
CA THR A 21 11.69 5.41 -12.71
C THR A 21 12.00 4.45 -13.85
N ALA A 22 12.14 4.95 -15.08
CA ALA A 22 12.53 4.15 -16.24
C ALA A 22 13.88 3.48 -16.02
N TYR A 23 14.87 4.24 -15.53
CA TYR A 23 16.20 3.72 -15.22
C TYR A 23 16.15 2.57 -14.21
N VAL A 24 15.43 2.73 -13.09
CA VAL A 24 15.28 1.69 -12.08
C VAL A 24 14.65 0.44 -12.69
N LEU A 25 13.54 0.56 -13.43
CA LEU A 25 12.86 -0.60 -14.00
C LEU A 25 13.72 -1.36 -15.02
N ASP A 26 14.52 -0.65 -15.81
CA ASP A 26 15.39 -1.25 -16.82
C ASP A 26 16.65 -1.91 -16.23
N HIS A 27 17.15 -1.40 -15.10
CA HIS A 27 18.43 -1.81 -14.53
C HIS A 27 18.33 -2.58 -13.21
N TRP A 28 17.13 -2.70 -12.62
CA TRP A 28 16.95 -3.47 -11.39
C TRP A 28 17.39 -4.93 -11.61
N PRO A 29 18.16 -5.54 -10.70
CA PRO A 29 18.63 -6.91 -10.87
C PRO A 29 17.45 -7.86 -11.06
N LYS A 30 17.41 -8.54 -12.22
CA LYS A 30 16.30 -9.44 -12.59
C LYS A 30 16.07 -10.60 -11.63
N THR A 31 17.05 -10.90 -10.77
CA THR A 31 16.96 -11.94 -9.75
C THR A 31 16.28 -11.46 -8.46
N VAL A 32 16.16 -10.16 -8.24
CA VAL A 32 15.51 -9.59 -7.05
C VAL A 32 14.00 -9.54 -7.30
N PRO A 33 13.18 -10.19 -6.46
CA PRO A 33 11.73 -10.09 -6.58
C PRO A 33 11.25 -8.65 -6.34
N THR A 34 10.30 -8.20 -7.15
CA THR A 34 9.72 -6.85 -7.03
C THR A 34 8.22 -6.96 -6.88
N THR A 35 7.67 -6.26 -5.89
CA THR A 35 6.22 -6.12 -5.73
C THR A 35 5.84 -4.65 -5.81
N TYR A 36 4.87 -4.35 -6.67
CA TYR A 36 4.30 -3.02 -6.80
C TYR A 36 3.01 -2.90 -6.01
N SER A 37 2.86 -1.79 -5.28
CA SER A 37 1.59 -1.35 -4.71
C SER A 37 1.11 -0.19 -5.57
N GLY A 38 0.13 -0.48 -6.42
CA GLY A 38 -0.35 0.43 -7.47
C GLY A 38 -1.29 1.52 -6.97
N PHE A 39 -1.51 2.49 -7.85
CA PHE A 39 -2.43 3.60 -7.65
C PHE A 39 -3.85 3.12 -7.30
N GLU A 40 -4.35 2.12 -8.02
CA GLU A 40 -5.70 1.59 -7.91
C GLU A 40 -6.01 1.03 -6.52
N LEU A 41 -5.04 0.33 -5.89
CA LEU A 41 -5.22 -0.29 -4.58
C LEU A 41 -5.26 0.77 -3.47
N GLY A 42 -4.27 1.66 -3.42
CA GLY A 42 -4.20 2.68 -2.37
C GLY A 42 -5.30 3.74 -2.48
N ARG A 43 -5.87 3.94 -3.68
CA ARG A 43 -6.95 4.90 -3.90
C ARG A 43 -8.28 4.46 -3.28
N THR A 44 -8.56 3.17 -3.17
CA THR A 44 -9.84 2.71 -2.61
C THR A 44 -9.81 2.56 -1.10
N ILE A 45 -8.62 2.41 -0.51
CA ILE A 45 -8.44 2.27 0.95
C ILE A 45 -8.22 3.66 1.58
N GLU A 46 -9.25 4.18 2.24
CA GLU A 46 -9.20 5.41 3.04
C GLU A 46 -8.97 5.09 4.51
N SER A 47 -7.86 5.53 5.10
CA SER A 47 -7.55 5.32 6.52
C SER A 47 -7.50 6.63 7.31
N GLY A 48 -7.48 6.52 8.64
CA GLY A 48 -7.34 7.65 9.56
C GLY A 48 -8.63 8.19 10.17
N GLN A 49 -9.78 7.57 9.90
CA GLN A 49 -11.09 7.91 10.48
C GLN A 49 -11.05 7.93 12.02
N GLU A 50 -10.34 6.98 12.62
CA GLU A 50 -10.28 6.79 14.07
C GLU A 50 -9.11 7.52 14.75
N LEU A 51 -8.27 8.22 14.00
CA LEU A 51 -7.09 8.88 14.55
C LEU A 51 -7.47 9.96 15.56
N ALA A 52 -8.43 10.81 15.23
CA ALA A 52 -8.83 11.93 16.09
C ALA A 52 -9.54 11.48 17.38
N SER A 53 -10.22 10.32 17.35
CA SER A 53 -10.97 9.77 18.49
C SER A 53 -10.11 8.91 19.41
N HIS A 54 -9.12 8.19 18.87
CA HIS A 54 -8.40 7.15 19.60
C HIS A 54 -6.91 7.45 19.85
N SER A 55 -6.31 8.42 19.16
CA SER A 55 -4.90 8.74 19.38
C SER A 55 -4.72 9.59 20.65
N PRO A 56 -3.59 9.43 21.37
CA PRO A 56 -3.19 10.37 22.40
C PRO A 56 -3.15 11.82 21.89
N PRO A 57 -3.46 12.83 22.73
CA PRO A 57 -3.44 14.24 22.31
C PRO A 57 -2.09 14.74 21.80
N ASP A 58 -0.99 14.09 22.20
CA ASP A 58 0.39 14.37 21.79
C ASP A 58 0.91 13.42 20.69
N SER A 59 0.01 12.64 20.05
CA SER A 59 0.37 11.71 18.99
C SER A 59 0.96 12.45 17.77
N PRO A 60 2.22 12.16 17.38
CA PRO A 60 2.81 12.75 16.18
C PRO A 60 2.12 12.27 14.91
N GLY A 61 1.56 11.05 14.92
CA GLY A 61 0.80 10.51 13.79
C GLY A 61 -0.51 11.27 13.56
N LEU A 62 -1.26 11.55 14.64
CA LEU A 62 -2.45 12.40 14.57
C LEU A 62 -2.12 13.78 14.02
N ALA A 63 -1.09 14.42 14.56
CA ALA A 63 -0.66 15.73 14.10
C ALA A 63 -0.30 15.72 12.61
N ALA A 64 0.52 14.76 12.15
CA ALA A 64 0.93 14.65 10.76
C ALA A 64 -0.27 14.57 9.80
N TYR A 65 -1.27 13.74 10.11
CA TYR A 65 -2.48 13.63 9.31
C TYR A 65 -3.29 14.94 9.27
N GLN A 66 -3.46 15.60 10.43
CA GLN A 66 -4.18 16.87 10.49
C GLN A 66 -3.51 17.99 9.69
N TRP A 67 -2.17 18.02 9.67
CA TRP A 67 -1.39 18.97 8.88
C TRP A 67 -1.44 18.64 7.38
N TYR A 68 -1.33 17.37 7.02
CA TYR A 68 -1.32 16.92 5.62
C TYR A 68 -2.69 17.12 4.95
N VAL A 69 -3.76 16.63 5.57
CA VAL A 69 -5.12 16.70 5.01
C VAL A 69 -5.73 18.10 5.21
N GLY A 70 -5.36 18.77 6.29
CA GLY A 70 -5.82 20.11 6.64
C GLY A 70 -7.19 20.14 7.35
N ARG A 71 -7.50 21.30 7.93
CA ARG A 71 -8.76 21.58 8.65
C ARG A 71 -9.10 20.58 9.77
N GLY A 72 -8.08 20.00 10.41
CA GLY A 72 -8.26 19.01 11.48
C GLY A 72 -8.82 17.66 11.03
N ARG A 73 -8.90 17.41 9.71
CA ARG A 73 -9.32 16.12 9.15
C ARG A 73 -8.15 15.14 9.18
N THR A 74 -8.48 13.85 9.22
CA THR A 74 -7.48 12.77 9.33
C THR A 74 -7.69 11.66 8.31
N VAL A 75 -8.71 11.74 7.45
CA VAL A 75 -8.99 10.69 6.46
C VAL A 75 -8.24 10.97 5.17
N GLU A 76 -7.45 9.99 4.72
CA GLU A 76 -6.65 10.08 3.49
C GLU A 76 -6.56 8.71 2.77
N LYS A 77 -6.25 8.74 1.47
CA LYS A 77 -5.93 7.55 0.68
C LYS A 77 -4.64 6.90 1.18
N SER A 78 -4.62 5.57 1.18
CA SER A 78 -3.60 4.81 1.91
C SER A 78 -2.55 4.18 0.98
N TRP A 79 -2.04 4.92 -0.02
CA TRP A 79 -1.04 4.37 -0.95
C TRP A 79 0.27 3.92 -0.26
N ASP A 80 0.94 4.83 0.44
CA ASP A 80 2.19 4.53 1.14
C ASP A 80 1.94 3.63 2.36
N PRO A 81 0.89 3.85 3.18
CA PRO A 81 0.64 2.95 4.30
C PRO A 81 0.32 1.51 3.90
N VAL A 82 -0.42 1.28 2.81
CA VAL A 82 -0.62 -0.08 2.27
C VAL A 82 0.70 -0.69 1.82
N THR A 83 1.57 0.09 1.17
CA THR A 83 2.90 -0.35 0.78
C THR A 83 3.74 -0.75 2.00
N ALA A 84 3.73 0.07 3.06
CA ALA A 84 4.47 -0.21 4.29
C ALA A 84 3.93 -1.44 5.01
N LEU A 85 2.60 -1.58 5.11
CA LEU A 85 1.95 -2.74 5.73
C LEU A 85 2.36 -4.04 5.03
N TYR A 86 2.33 -4.07 3.69
CA TYR A 86 2.84 -5.20 2.92
C TYR A 86 4.35 -5.40 3.11
N GLY A 87 5.14 -4.33 3.13
CA GLY A 87 6.60 -4.42 3.32
C GLY A 87 7.00 -5.05 4.65
N ILE A 88 6.19 -4.85 5.70
CA ILE A 88 6.44 -5.40 7.04
C ILE A 88 5.94 -6.84 7.16
N LEU A 89 4.72 -7.13 6.69
CA LEU A 89 4.06 -8.42 6.94
C LEU A 89 4.15 -9.41 5.77
N GLY A 90 4.52 -8.95 4.58
CA GLY A 90 4.40 -9.73 3.36
C GLY A 90 2.96 -10.24 3.16
N LEU A 91 2.80 -11.41 2.55
CA LEU A 91 1.49 -12.08 2.48
C LEU A 91 1.25 -13.03 3.67
N ASP A 92 2.32 -13.52 4.31
CA ASP A 92 2.26 -14.68 5.20
C ASP A 92 2.14 -14.32 6.69
N TRP A 93 2.49 -13.10 7.11
CA TRP A 93 2.54 -12.77 8.55
C TRP A 93 1.22 -12.29 9.14
N PHE A 94 0.23 -11.94 8.32
CA PHE A 94 -1.10 -11.52 8.81
C PHE A 94 -1.76 -12.58 9.70
N GLY A 95 -1.59 -13.87 9.36
CA GLY A 95 -2.14 -14.96 10.17
C GLY A 95 -1.57 -15.03 11.60
N ARG A 96 -0.32 -14.59 11.80
CA ARG A 96 0.30 -14.51 13.14
C ARG A 96 -0.30 -13.41 14.00
N LEU A 97 -0.93 -12.43 13.36
CA LEU A 97 -1.69 -11.36 14.01
C LEU A 97 -3.16 -11.74 14.23
N GLY A 98 -3.58 -12.95 13.82
CA GLY A 98 -4.97 -13.39 13.92
C GLY A 98 -5.91 -12.70 12.92
N VAL A 99 -5.37 -12.04 11.89
CA VAL A 99 -6.15 -11.37 10.85
C VAL A 99 -5.99 -12.08 9.51
N LYS A 100 -7.04 -12.07 8.70
CA LYS A 100 -6.98 -12.58 7.32
C LYS A 100 -6.02 -11.70 6.51
N ALA A 101 -5.17 -12.32 5.67
CA ALA A 101 -4.28 -11.57 4.78
C ALA A 101 -5.12 -10.69 3.82
N PRO A 102 -4.92 -9.36 3.84
CA PRO A 102 -5.74 -8.43 3.06
C PRO A 102 -5.32 -8.36 1.59
N PHE A 103 -4.12 -8.81 1.26
CA PHE A 103 -3.53 -8.65 -0.07
C PHE A 103 -3.31 -9.99 -0.77
N ALA A 104 -3.34 -9.94 -2.09
CA ALA A 104 -2.93 -11.03 -2.97
C ALA A 104 -2.21 -10.45 -4.18
N TYR A 105 -1.43 -11.26 -4.88
CA TYR A 105 -0.94 -10.88 -6.20
C TYR A 105 -2.09 -10.89 -7.21
N ALA A 106 -2.14 -9.86 -8.04
CA ALA A 106 -3.12 -9.71 -9.11
C ALA A 106 -2.71 -10.46 -10.39
N ASN A 107 -1.47 -10.94 -10.44
CA ASN A 107 -0.87 -11.59 -11.59
C ASN A 107 -0.04 -12.81 -11.17
N THR A 108 0.18 -13.71 -12.13
CA THR A 108 1.03 -14.89 -11.96
C THR A 108 2.41 -14.70 -12.60
N PHE A 109 2.49 -13.93 -13.67
CA PHE A 109 3.71 -13.70 -14.45
C PHE A 109 3.69 -12.34 -15.16
N GLY A 110 4.78 -12.02 -15.84
CA GLY A 110 5.02 -10.77 -16.56
C GLY A 110 5.87 -9.77 -15.78
N TYR A 111 5.96 -8.55 -16.30
CA TYR A 111 6.75 -7.47 -15.73
C TYR A 111 6.19 -6.10 -16.08
N ASN A 112 6.63 -5.08 -15.33
CA ASN A 112 6.25 -3.69 -15.55
C ASN A 112 7.21 -3.01 -16.54
N ILE A 113 6.69 -2.13 -17.40
CA ILE A 113 7.49 -1.31 -18.32
C ILE A 113 6.95 0.13 -18.38
N ILE A 114 7.83 1.10 -18.60
CA ILE A 114 7.46 2.48 -18.95
C ILE A 114 7.13 2.55 -20.45
N MET A 115 5.93 3.03 -20.76
CA MET A 115 5.40 3.11 -22.13
C MET A 115 5.56 4.49 -22.76
N ALA A 116 5.75 5.54 -21.95
CA ALA A 116 5.85 6.92 -22.42
C ALA A 116 6.76 7.76 -21.53
N ALA A 117 7.33 8.82 -22.10
CA ALA A 117 8.27 9.72 -21.42
C ALA A 117 7.70 10.42 -20.17
N ASN A 118 6.38 10.43 -20.00
CA ASN A 118 5.73 10.96 -18.81
C ASN A 118 5.67 9.96 -17.64
N GLY A 119 6.32 8.80 -17.74
CA GLY A 119 6.32 7.76 -16.72
C GLY A 119 5.08 6.85 -16.71
N SER A 120 4.17 6.98 -17.68
CA SER A 120 3.05 6.04 -17.80
C SER A 120 3.57 4.61 -17.99
N ASN A 121 3.03 3.66 -17.23
CA ASN A 121 3.46 2.26 -17.24
C ASN A 121 2.39 1.32 -17.81
N ALA A 122 2.83 0.13 -18.22
CA ALA A 122 1.96 -0.98 -18.53
C ALA A 122 2.58 -2.31 -18.07
N TRP A 123 1.73 -3.30 -17.84
CA TRP A 123 2.16 -4.66 -17.59
C TRP A 123 2.32 -5.44 -18.89
N ILE A 124 3.47 -6.08 -19.07
CA ILE A 124 3.73 -7.00 -20.18
C ILE A 124 3.55 -8.43 -19.69
N ASN A 125 2.68 -9.16 -20.38
CA ASN A 125 2.41 -10.55 -20.07
C ASN A 125 3.50 -11.47 -20.65
N ASP A 126 4.44 -11.90 -19.81
CA ASP A 126 5.53 -12.82 -20.18
C ASP A 126 5.62 -13.96 -19.17
N THR A 127 5.27 -15.17 -19.59
CA THR A 127 5.25 -16.37 -18.74
C THR A 127 6.62 -16.79 -18.22
N ARG A 128 7.71 -16.23 -18.78
CA ARG A 128 9.08 -16.50 -18.35
C ARG A 128 9.50 -15.64 -17.17
N VAL A 129 8.78 -14.56 -16.87
CA VAL A 129 9.05 -13.67 -15.74
C VAL A 129 8.02 -13.93 -14.64
N THR A 130 8.47 -14.46 -13.51
CA THR A 130 7.58 -14.92 -12.42
C THR A 130 7.91 -14.28 -11.07
N ASN A 131 8.80 -13.30 -11.05
CA ASN A 131 9.29 -12.66 -9.81
C ASN A 131 8.86 -11.19 -9.68
N GLN A 132 7.98 -10.72 -10.58
CA GLN A 132 7.36 -9.41 -10.46
C GLN A 132 5.86 -9.56 -10.27
N HIS A 133 5.31 -8.81 -9.31
CA HIS A 133 3.89 -8.81 -9.03
C HIS A 133 3.36 -7.41 -8.70
N TRP A 134 2.07 -7.19 -8.89
CA TRP A 134 1.39 -6.08 -8.23
C TRP A 134 0.28 -6.58 -7.30
N LEU A 135 0.00 -5.79 -6.27
CA LEU A 135 -0.97 -6.14 -5.23
C LEU A 135 -2.40 -5.80 -5.65
N ARG A 136 -3.33 -6.62 -5.18
CA ARG A 136 -4.76 -6.36 -5.11
C ARG A 136 -5.27 -6.74 -3.71
N LEU A 137 -6.51 -6.36 -3.41
CA LEU A 137 -7.23 -6.97 -2.29
C LEU A 137 -7.42 -8.47 -2.54
N ALA A 138 -7.23 -9.27 -1.49
CA ALA A 138 -7.54 -10.69 -1.50
C ALA A 138 -9.06 -10.92 -1.57
N ASP A 139 -9.47 -12.10 -2.04
CA ASP A 139 -10.88 -12.39 -2.28
C ASP A 139 -11.72 -12.28 -1.00
N GLY A 140 -12.81 -11.52 -1.08
CA GLY A 140 -13.71 -11.26 0.04
C GLY A 140 -13.14 -10.37 1.14
N VAL A 141 -12.02 -9.69 0.91
CA VAL A 141 -11.53 -8.60 1.77
C VAL A 141 -12.13 -7.28 1.31
N LYS A 142 -12.59 -6.47 2.25
CA LYS A 142 -13.13 -5.14 1.99
C LYS A 142 -12.10 -4.06 2.30
N GLU A 143 -12.17 -2.95 1.58
CA GLU A 143 -11.33 -1.76 1.79
C GLU A 143 -11.39 -1.28 3.23
N GLU A 144 -12.59 -1.27 3.84
CA GLU A 144 -12.81 -0.79 5.20
C GLU A 144 -12.10 -1.66 6.24
N SER A 145 -12.01 -2.98 6.02
CA SER A 145 -11.28 -3.88 6.93
C SER A 145 -9.77 -3.58 6.91
N VAL A 146 -9.21 -3.20 5.75
CA VAL A 146 -7.79 -2.79 5.65
C VAL A 146 -7.58 -1.42 6.29
N ALA A 147 -8.48 -0.48 6.06
CA ALA A 147 -8.46 0.84 6.71
C ALA A 147 -8.54 0.72 8.24
N CYS A 148 -9.42 -0.15 8.73
CA CYS A 148 -9.59 -0.46 10.15
C CYS A 148 -8.29 -1.03 10.75
N LEU A 149 -7.64 -1.98 10.06
CA LEU A 149 -6.35 -2.53 10.47
C LEU A 149 -5.25 -1.46 10.54
N LEU A 150 -5.14 -0.61 9.51
CA LEU A 150 -4.19 0.51 9.52
C LEU A 150 -4.44 1.48 10.68
N ALA A 151 -5.70 1.81 10.95
CA ALA A 151 -6.07 2.67 12.06
C ALA A 151 -5.66 2.07 13.42
N GLN A 152 -5.74 0.75 13.60
CA GLN A 152 -5.23 0.10 14.82
C GLN A 152 -3.73 0.33 15.00
N PHE A 153 -2.95 0.26 13.92
CA PHE A 153 -1.51 0.50 13.99
C PHE A 153 -1.16 1.97 14.22
N TYR A 154 -1.95 2.92 13.72
CA TYR A 154 -1.63 4.33 13.90
C TYR A 154 -2.00 4.87 15.29
N ALA A 155 -3.15 4.45 15.81
CA ALA A 155 -3.73 5.07 17.00
C ALA A 155 -3.20 4.46 18.31
N ARG A 156 -2.67 3.23 18.26
CA ARG A 156 -2.29 2.48 19.46
C ARG A 156 -0.78 2.46 19.68
N ASP A 157 -0.41 2.56 20.95
CA ASP A 157 0.98 2.42 21.38
C ASP A 157 1.46 0.96 21.11
N PRO A 158 2.60 0.77 20.42
CA PRO A 158 3.13 -0.57 20.13
C PRO A 158 3.49 -1.39 21.37
N VAL A 159 3.63 -0.76 22.55
CA VAL A 159 3.90 -1.43 23.84
C VAL A 159 2.64 -2.08 24.41
N VAL A 160 1.44 -1.69 23.96
CA VAL A 160 0.18 -2.29 24.42
C VAL A 160 -0.04 -3.62 23.69
N THR A 161 0.31 -4.72 24.36
CA THR A 161 0.28 -6.10 23.82
C THR A 161 -1.11 -6.61 23.41
N THR A 162 -2.18 -5.85 23.63
CA THR A 162 -3.57 -6.20 23.28
C THR A 162 -4.08 -5.49 22.02
N CYS A 163 -3.21 -4.83 21.23
CA CYS A 163 -3.55 -4.02 20.05
C CYS A 163 -4.58 -4.66 19.10
N LEU A 164 -4.59 -5.99 18.96
CA LEU A 164 -5.49 -6.72 18.06
C LEU A 164 -6.44 -7.70 18.79
N MET A 165 -6.39 -7.76 20.13
CA MET A 165 -7.14 -8.76 20.91
C MET A 165 -8.51 -8.28 21.41
N SER A 166 -8.76 -6.96 21.40
CA SER A 166 -10.10 -6.44 21.64
C SER A 166 -10.88 -6.46 20.33
N ARG A 167 -11.94 -7.28 20.30
CA ARG A 167 -12.86 -7.49 19.18
C ARG A 167 -13.58 -6.20 18.75
N MET A 168 -12.88 -5.30 18.08
CA MET A 168 -13.51 -4.50 17.04
C MET A 168 -13.44 -5.35 15.78
N GLU A 169 -14.61 -5.76 15.30
CA GLU A 169 -14.76 -6.47 14.04
C GLU A 169 -14.37 -5.52 12.89
N CYS A 170 -13.07 -5.48 12.58
CA CYS A 170 -12.65 -5.33 11.19
C CYS A 170 -12.94 -6.67 10.47
#